data_AF-A0A942GZ72-F1
#
_entry.id   AF-A0A942GZ72-F1
#
_cell.length_a   1.000
_cell.length_b   1.000
_cell.length_c   1.000
_cell.angle_alpha   90.00
_cell.angle_beta   90.00
_cell.angle_gamma   90.00
#
_symmetry.space_group_name_H-M   'P 1'
#
loop_
_entity.id
_entity.type
_entity.pdbx_description
1 polymer ?
#
loop_
_entity_poly.entity_id
_entity_poly.type
_entity_poly.pdbx_seq_one_letter_code
_entity_poly.pdbx_strand_id
1 'polypeptide(L)'
;MTNAELANYLRDLRDFLIIAGYEESHATRYTQIARTIEKMPESAELMMREGRLTEIPQVGKLIAQYIREYMLDGKSSKQIEWENEAPWSVVTMTRVPGLGAKTARRFFQEVGAKSLHELKAAAEAGKLDQMAGIGPKMKASILEF
;
A
#
# COMPACT_ATOMS: atom_id res chain seq x y z
N MET A 1 -8.54 16.98 0.78
CA MET A 1 -8.16 15.63 1.23
C MET A 1 -8.10 15.63 2.76
N THR A 2 -8.63 14.60 3.41
CA THR A 2 -8.61 14.47 4.87
C THR A 2 -7.34 13.78 5.37
N ASN A 3 -7.02 13.94 6.66
CA ASN A 3 -5.91 13.22 7.29
C ASN A 3 -6.08 11.68 7.19
N ALA A 4 -7.32 11.19 7.26
CA ALA A 4 -7.64 9.77 7.14
C ALA A 4 -7.35 9.23 5.72
N GLU A 5 -7.70 10.00 4.68
CA GLU A 5 -7.40 9.65 3.29
C GLU A 5 -5.88 9.60 3.04
N LEU A 6 -5.13 10.59 3.53
CA LEU A 6 -3.67 10.60 3.43
C LEU A 6 -3.03 9.44 4.22
N ALA A 7 -3.55 9.14 5.42
CA ALA A 7 -3.08 8.01 6.21
C ALA A 7 -3.31 6.67 5.48
N ASN A 8 -4.46 6.51 4.81
CA ASN A 8 -4.74 5.32 4.00
C ASN A 8 -3.79 5.22 2.81
N TYR A 9 -3.53 6.31 2.10
CA TYR A 9 -2.52 6.31 1.04
C TYR A 9 -1.14 5.86 1.54
N LEU A 10 -0.69 6.36 2.68
CA LEU A 10 0.61 5.99 3.25
C LEU A 10 0.66 4.51 3.67
N ARG A 11 -0.47 3.94 4.10
CA ARG A 11 -0.58 2.49 4.36
C ARG A 11 -0.52 1.69 3.06
N ASP A 12 -1.25 2.12 2.04
CA ASP A 12 -1.20 1.51 0.71
C ASP A 12 0.21 1.60 0.13
N LEU A 13 0.90 2.74 0.28
CA LEU A 13 2.28 2.93 -0.17
C LEU A 13 3.24 1.98 0.54
N ARG A 14 3.08 1.77 1.85
CA ARG A 14 3.86 0.78 2.61
C ARG A 14 3.68 -0.63 2.03
N ASP A 15 2.43 -1.04 1.82
CA ASP A 15 2.12 -2.38 1.33
C ASP A 15 2.60 -2.58 -0.11
N PHE A 16 2.36 -1.58 -0.96
CA PHE A 16 2.84 -1.54 -2.33
C PHE A 16 4.35 -1.68 -2.42
N LEU A 17 5.11 -0.92 -1.61
CA LEU A 17 6.57 -1.01 -1.61
C LEU A 17 7.06 -2.41 -1.25
N ILE A 18 6.45 -3.05 -0.26
CA ILE A 18 6.79 -4.43 0.12
C ILE A 18 6.48 -5.41 -1.02
N ILE A 19 5.33 -5.23 -1.68
CA ILE A 19 4.92 -6.01 -2.86
C ILE A 19 5.94 -5.87 -3.99
N ALA A 20 6.34 -4.63 -4.27
CA ALA A 20 7.30 -4.27 -5.30
C ALA A 20 8.75 -4.67 -4.96
N GLY A 21 8.99 -5.20 -3.75
CA GLY A 21 10.28 -5.75 -3.35
C GLY A 21 11.16 -4.83 -2.51
N TYR A 22 10.65 -3.67 -2.10
CA TYR A 22 11.32 -2.79 -1.17
C TYR A 22 11.49 -3.45 0.21
N GLU A 23 12.53 -3.04 0.92
CA GLU A 23 12.87 -3.56 2.23
C GLU A 23 11.77 -3.19 3.25
N GLU A 24 11.28 -4.21 3.99
CA GLU A 24 10.10 -4.08 4.85
C GLU A 24 10.35 -3.16 6.04
N SER A 25 11.52 -3.25 6.68
CA SER A 25 11.85 -2.42 7.83
C SER A 25 11.83 -0.93 7.47
N HIS A 26 12.27 -0.58 6.26
CA HIS A 26 12.19 0.77 5.72
C HIS A 26 10.77 1.17 5.35
N ALA A 27 9.97 0.26 4.78
CA ALA A 27 8.58 0.51 4.43
C ALA A 27 7.70 0.82 5.66
N THR A 28 8.03 0.27 6.84
CA THR A 28 7.23 0.47 8.07
C THR A 28 7.10 1.93 8.50
N ARG A 29 8.04 2.79 8.11
CA ARG A 29 7.99 4.24 8.41
C ARG A 29 6.71 4.89 7.89
N TYR A 30 6.21 4.51 6.71
CA TYR A 30 4.98 5.10 6.16
C TYR A 30 3.76 4.78 7.02
N THR A 31 3.69 3.59 7.65
CA THR A 31 2.64 3.26 8.61
C THR A 31 2.75 4.08 9.90
N GLN A 32 3.96 4.39 10.36
CA GLN A 32 4.17 5.25 11.53
C GLN A 32 3.71 6.68 11.24
N ILE A 33 4.07 7.23 10.08
CA ILE A 33 3.62 8.55 9.63
C ILE A 33 2.10 8.58 9.47
N ALA A 34 1.50 7.57 8.85
CA ALA A 34 0.05 7.44 8.70
C ALA A 34 -0.68 7.54 10.05
N ARG A 35 -0.19 6.81 11.06
CA ARG A 35 -0.73 6.84 12.43
C ARG A 35 -0.57 8.20 13.10
N THR A 36 0.53 8.90 12.84
CA THR A 36 0.74 10.26 13.33
C THR A 36 -0.29 11.20 12.72
N ILE A 37 -0.38 11.24 11.38
CA ILE A 37 -1.28 12.14 10.64
C ILE A 37 -2.74 11.91 11.01
N GLU A 38 -3.18 10.66 11.11
CA GLU A 38 -4.56 10.31 11.44
C GLU A 38 -5.01 10.84 12.82
N LYS A 39 -4.07 10.97 13.77
CA LYS A 39 -4.34 11.46 15.13
C LYS A 39 -4.20 12.98 15.26
N MET A 40 -3.73 13.66 14.22
CA MET A 40 -3.52 15.10 14.29
C MET A 40 -4.85 15.85 14.24
N PRO A 41 -5.05 16.86 15.12
CA PRO A 41 -6.21 17.73 15.05
C PRO A 41 -6.10 18.73 13.88
N GLU A 42 -4.88 19.12 13.52
CA GLU A 42 -4.61 20.02 12.39
C GLU A 42 -4.63 19.26 11.06
N SER A 43 -5.15 19.90 10.02
CA SER A 43 -5.20 19.34 8.67
C SER A 43 -3.82 19.30 8.03
N ALA A 44 -3.38 18.13 7.59
CA ALA A 44 -2.15 17.99 6.81
C ALA A 44 -2.21 18.77 5.49
N GLU A 45 -3.40 19.00 4.94
CA GLU A 45 -3.59 19.85 3.75
C GLU A 45 -3.29 21.32 4.04
N LEU A 46 -3.71 21.82 5.22
CA LEU A 46 -3.38 23.18 5.64
C LEU A 46 -1.87 23.32 5.85
N MET A 47 -1.26 22.40 6.59
CA MET A 47 0.18 22.40 6.81
C MET A 47 0.98 22.33 5.50
N MET A 48 0.50 21.58 4.48
CA MET A 48 1.09 21.58 3.15
C MET A 48 1.04 22.96 2.48
N ARG A 49 -0.11 23.62 2.50
CA ARG A 49 -0.27 24.96 1.90
C ARG A 49 0.63 26.00 2.55
N GLU A 50 0.88 25.85 3.85
CA GLU A 50 1.76 26.73 4.63
C GLU A 50 3.24 26.33 4.58
N GLY A 51 3.60 25.23 3.89
CA GLY A 51 4.99 24.75 3.82
C GLY A 51 5.51 24.12 5.11
N ARG A 52 4.60 23.68 5.99
CA ARG A 52 4.87 23.20 7.36
C ARG A 52 4.82 21.67 7.51
N LEU A 53 4.76 20.90 6.42
CA LEU A 53 4.73 19.42 6.50
C LEU A 53 5.90 18.81 7.29
N THR A 54 7.06 19.47 7.32
CA THR A 54 8.22 19.01 8.10
C THR A 54 8.07 19.18 9.61
N GLU A 55 7.03 19.87 10.08
CA GLU A 55 6.69 19.95 11.50
C GLU A 55 5.96 18.68 11.98
N ILE A 56 5.43 17.87 11.07
CA ILE A 56 4.78 16.60 11.41
C ILE A 56 5.85 15.63 11.95
N PRO A 57 5.65 15.01 13.13
CA PRO A 57 6.60 14.05 13.67
C PRO A 57 6.91 12.93 12.68
N GLN A 58 8.20 12.60 12.53
CA GLN A 58 8.72 11.58 11.61
C GLN A 58 8.66 11.95 10.11
N VAL A 59 8.22 13.17 9.77
CA VAL A 59 8.20 13.68 8.39
C VAL A 59 9.41 14.59 8.15
N GLY A 60 10.46 14.00 7.56
CA GLY A 60 11.59 14.77 7.03
C GLY A 60 11.29 15.37 5.64
N LYS A 61 12.23 16.18 5.11
CA LYS A 61 12.09 16.87 3.80
C LYS A 61 11.63 15.95 2.66
N LEU A 62 12.24 14.78 2.54
CA LEU A 62 11.92 13.83 1.48
C LEU A 62 10.50 13.27 1.60
N ILE A 63 10.06 12.95 2.82
CA ILE A 63 8.69 12.47 3.07
C ILE A 63 7.68 13.60 2.85
N ALA A 64 8.00 14.82 3.29
CA ALA A 64 7.18 15.99 3.04
C ALA A 64 6.98 16.22 1.53
N GLN A 65 8.03 16.04 0.74
CA GLN A 65 7.96 16.07 -0.72
C GLN A 65 6.99 14.99 -1.25
N TYR A 66 7.16 13.72 -0.86
CA TYR A 66 6.27 12.64 -1.32
C TYR A 66 4.81 12.85 -0.95
N ILE A 67 4.56 13.34 0.27
CA ILE A 67 3.21 13.69 0.71
C ILE A 67 2.67 14.77 -0.21
N ARG A 68 3.39 15.89 -0.37
CA ARG A 68 2.97 17.01 -1.23
C ARG A 68 2.67 16.58 -2.67
N GLU A 69 3.56 15.79 -3.28
CA GLU A 69 3.35 15.23 -4.63
C GLU A 69 2.05 14.42 -4.69
N TYR A 70 1.82 13.53 -3.72
CA TYR A 70 0.56 12.79 -3.67
C TYR A 70 -0.67 13.71 -3.50
N MET A 71 -0.61 14.72 -2.63
CA MET A 71 -1.75 15.62 -2.40
C MET A 71 -2.10 16.47 -3.64
N LEU A 72 -1.12 16.77 -4.49
CA LEU A 72 -1.30 17.61 -5.68
C LEU A 72 -1.56 16.79 -6.94
N ASP A 73 -0.79 15.73 -7.15
CA ASP A 73 -0.70 14.99 -8.40
C ASP A 73 -1.35 13.59 -8.32
N GLY A 74 -1.76 13.16 -7.12
CA GLY A 74 -2.37 11.85 -6.87
C GLY A 74 -1.38 10.69 -6.83
N LYS A 75 -0.09 10.94 -7.05
CA LYS A 75 1.01 9.96 -6.92
C LYS A 75 2.26 10.65 -6.39
N SER A 76 3.02 9.94 -5.55
CA SER A 76 4.36 10.39 -5.14
C SER A 76 5.43 9.86 -6.11
N SER A 77 6.55 10.56 -6.19
CA SER A 77 7.75 10.08 -6.89
C SER A 77 8.21 8.72 -6.37
N LYS A 78 8.05 8.45 -5.06
CA LYS A 78 8.33 7.13 -4.48
C LYS A 78 7.45 6.02 -5.06
N GLN A 79 6.17 6.31 -5.28
CA GLN A 79 5.27 5.36 -5.94
C GLN A 79 5.70 5.12 -7.38
N ILE A 80 5.93 6.20 -8.14
CA ILE A 80 6.32 6.13 -9.56
C ILE A 80 7.62 5.32 -9.75
N GLU A 81 8.61 5.54 -8.87
CA GLU A 81 9.89 4.81 -8.88
C GLU A 81 9.68 3.28 -8.83
N TRP A 82 8.71 2.81 -8.05
CA TRP A 82 8.48 1.38 -7.79
C TRP A 82 7.37 0.76 -8.66
N GLU A 83 6.64 1.56 -9.45
CA GLU A 83 5.59 1.07 -10.36
C GLU A 83 6.13 0.19 -11.51
N ASN A 84 7.45 0.27 -11.81
CA ASN A 84 8.09 -0.63 -12.77
C ASN A 84 8.28 -2.05 -12.23
N GLU A 85 8.39 -2.22 -10.91
CA GLU A 85 8.63 -3.53 -10.27
C GLU A 85 7.32 -4.28 -10.01
N ALA A 86 6.26 -3.55 -9.65
CA ALA A 86 4.92 -4.09 -9.53
C ALA A 86 3.87 -3.02 -9.88
N PRO A 87 2.75 -3.39 -10.54
CA PRO A 87 1.64 -2.46 -10.72
C PRO A 87 1.03 -2.05 -9.38
N TRP A 88 0.69 -0.76 -9.22
CA TRP A 88 0.00 -0.26 -8.01
C TRP A 88 -1.28 -1.05 -7.69
N SER A 89 -1.99 -1.54 -8.71
CA SER A 89 -3.21 -2.34 -8.56
C SER A 89 -3.04 -3.60 -7.71
N VAL A 90 -1.83 -4.15 -7.56
CA VAL A 90 -1.57 -5.31 -6.71
C VAL A 90 -1.84 -4.99 -5.22
N VAL A 91 -1.68 -3.72 -4.81
CA VAL A 91 -2.01 -3.29 -3.44
C VAL A 91 -3.46 -3.55 -3.08
N THR A 92 -4.37 -3.57 -4.05
CA THR A 92 -5.80 -3.83 -3.80
C THR A 92 -6.06 -5.23 -3.22
N MET A 93 -5.15 -6.18 -3.44
CA MET A 93 -5.24 -7.51 -2.84
C MET A 93 -5.14 -7.47 -1.32
N THR A 94 -4.40 -6.50 -0.74
CA THR A 94 -4.25 -6.42 0.73
C THR A 94 -5.51 -6.00 1.45
N ARG A 95 -6.55 -5.62 0.71
CA ARG A 95 -7.89 -5.35 1.24
C ARG A 95 -8.62 -6.63 1.63
N VAL A 96 -8.26 -7.77 1.05
CA VAL A 96 -8.83 -9.07 1.41
C VAL A 96 -8.44 -9.38 2.87
N PRO A 97 -9.40 -9.62 3.78
CA PRO A 97 -9.09 -9.87 5.17
C PRO A 97 -8.09 -11.02 5.37
N GLY A 98 -7.01 -10.74 6.09
CA GLY A 98 -5.92 -11.70 6.35
C GLY A 98 -4.86 -11.78 5.25
N LEU A 99 -5.06 -11.11 4.11
CA LEU A 99 -4.08 -11.03 3.01
C LEU A 99 -3.17 -9.82 3.24
N GLY A 100 -1.95 -10.06 3.70
CA GLY A 100 -0.93 -9.01 3.86
C GLY A 100 -0.06 -8.81 2.62
N ALA A 101 0.72 -7.72 2.59
CA ALA A 101 1.62 -7.38 1.48
C ALA A 101 2.55 -8.51 1.03
N LYS A 102 3.07 -9.33 1.96
CA LYS A 102 3.91 -10.50 1.62
C LYS A 102 3.14 -11.55 0.81
N THR A 103 1.89 -11.81 1.18
CA THR A 103 1.04 -12.76 0.47
C THR A 103 0.64 -12.20 -0.90
N ALA A 104 0.29 -10.90 -0.98
CA ALA A 104 0.03 -10.22 -2.24
C ALA A 104 1.24 -10.29 -3.20
N ARG A 105 2.46 -10.08 -2.67
CA ARG A 105 3.71 -10.27 -3.43
C ARG A 105 3.82 -11.67 -4.01
N ARG A 106 3.55 -12.70 -3.20
CA ARG A 106 3.60 -14.09 -3.66
C ARG A 106 2.57 -14.36 -4.75
N PHE A 107 1.35 -13.82 -4.63
CA PHE A 107 0.36 -13.95 -5.71
C PHE A 107 0.80 -13.24 -7.00
N PHE A 108 1.42 -12.07 -6.88
CA PHE A 108 2.00 -11.40 -8.04
C PHE A 108 3.14 -12.20 -8.68
N GLN A 109 4.06 -12.76 -7.88
CA GLN A 109 5.26 -13.45 -8.37
C GLN A 109 4.99 -14.89 -8.85
N GLU A 110 4.22 -15.67 -8.09
CA GLU A 110 4.00 -17.10 -8.35
C GLU A 110 2.80 -17.33 -9.30
N VAL A 111 1.77 -16.49 -9.21
CA VAL A 111 0.50 -16.66 -9.94
C VAL A 111 0.35 -15.63 -11.06
N GLY A 112 1.13 -14.55 -11.04
CA GLY A 112 1.08 -13.49 -12.04
C GLY A 112 -0.11 -12.56 -11.89
N ALA A 113 -0.84 -12.62 -10.78
CA ALA A 113 -2.03 -11.79 -10.58
C ALA A 113 -1.64 -10.33 -10.35
N LYS A 114 -2.17 -9.42 -11.19
CA LYS A 114 -1.90 -7.98 -11.11
C LYS A 114 -3.07 -7.18 -10.54
N SER A 115 -4.19 -7.84 -10.31
CA SER A 115 -5.41 -7.24 -9.77
C SER A 115 -6.16 -8.26 -8.92
N LEU A 116 -7.02 -7.77 -8.04
CA LEU A 116 -7.93 -8.62 -7.27
C LEU A 116 -8.82 -9.50 -8.17
N HIS A 117 -9.24 -8.99 -9.33
CA HIS A 117 -10.02 -9.76 -10.29
C HIS A 117 -9.22 -10.95 -10.86
N GLU A 118 -7.98 -10.72 -11.26
CA GLU A 118 -7.08 -11.80 -11.72
C GLU A 118 -6.77 -12.80 -10.60
N LEU A 119 -6.64 -12.33 -9.35
CA LEU A 119 -6.45 -13.21 -8.19
C LEU A 119 -7.65 -14.14 -7.98
N LYS A 120 -8.88 -13.61 -8.10
CA LYS A 120 -10.10 -14.43 -8.04
C LYS A 120 -10.14 -15.47 -9.16
N ALA A 121 -9.90 -15.06 -10.40
CA ALA A 121 -9.87 -15.98 -11.53
C ALA A 121 -8.80 -17.08 -11.35
N ALA A 122 -7.64 -16.74 -10.77
CA ALA A 122 -6.62 -17.71 -10.44
C ALA A 122 -7.03 -18.68 -9.31
N ALA A 123 -7.78 -18.20 -8.32
CA ALA A 123 -8.36 -19.03 -7.27
C ALA A 123 -9.39 -20.01 -7.82
N GLU A 124 -10.30 -19.55 -8.68
CA GLU A 124 -11.31 -20.38 -9.35
C GLU A 124 -10.69 -21.45 -10.25
N ALA A 125 -9.57 -21.12 -10.92
CA ALA A 125 -8.82 -22.04 -11.75
C ALA A 125 -7.92 -23.01 -10.95
N GLY A 126 -7.97 -23.01 -9.61
CA GLY A 126 -7.17 -23.90 -8.76
C GLY A 126 -5.68 -23.57 -8.71
N LYS A 127 -5.23 -22.44 -9.26
CA LYS A 127 -3.79 -22.07 -9.30
C LYS A 127 -3.21 -21.87 -7.90
N LEU A 128 -4.05 -21.49 -6.93
CA LEU A 128 -3.64 -21.29 -5.54
C LEU A 128 -3.43 -22.60 -4.77
N ASP A 129 -3.83 -23.75 -5.33
CA ASP A 129 -3.70 -25.07 -4.67
C ASP A 129 -2.25 -25.51 -4.52
N GLN A 130 -1.39 -25.05 -5.42
CA GLN A 130 0.04 -25.40 -5.44
C GLN A 130 0.87 -24.51 -4.51
N MET A 131 0.28 -23.43 -3.95
CA MET A 131 1.00 -22.49 -3.12
C MET A 131 1.05 -22.93 -1.65
N ALA A 132 2.26 -23.18 -1.16
CA ALA A 132 2.49 -23.48 0.26
C ALA A 132 1.99 -22.34 1.16
N GLY A 133 1.27 -22.70 2.23
CA GLY A 133 0.73 -21.74 3.20
C GLY A 133 -0.59 -21.07 2.79
N ILE A 134 -1.14 -21.35 1.61
CA ILE A 134 -2.45 -20.85 1.18
C ILE A 134 -3.53 -21.90 1.50
N GLY A 135 -4.11 -21.79 2.69
CA GLY A 135 -5.17 -22.67 3.18
C GLY A 135 -6.55 -22.36 2.59
N PRO A 136 -7.55 -23.26 2.83
CA PRO A 136 -8.91 -23.11 2.31
C PRO A 136 -9.59 -21.81 2.76
N LYS A 137 -9.30 -21.34 3.99
CA LYS A 137 -9.82 -20.08 4.52
C LYS A 137 -9.39 -18.87 3.69
N MET A 138 -8.11 -18.80 3.30
CA MET A 138 -7.60 -17.69 2.48
C MET A 138 -8.25 -17.71 1.10
N LYS A 139 -8.44 -18.89 0.50
CA LYS A 139 -9.11 -19.03 -0.79
C LYS A 139 -10.56 -18.57 -0.71
N ALA A 140 -11.29 -19.00 0.33
CA ALA A 140 -12.65 -18.54 0.56
C ALA A 140 -12.70 -17.01 0.70
N SER A 141 -11.80 -16.41 1.51
CA SER A 141 -11.70 -14.95 1.62
C SER A 141 -11.44 -14.26 0.28
N ILE A 142 -10.63 -14.84 -0.62
CA ILE A 142 -10.39 -14.28 -1.95
C ILE A 142 -11.64 -14.36 -2.84
N LEU A 143 -12.35 -15.50 -2.81
CA LEU A 143 -13.52 -15.77 -3.64
C LEU A 143 -14.75 -14.97 -3.19
N GLU A 144 -14.90 -14.73 -1.88
CA GLU A 144 -16.03 -14.02 -1.26
C GLU A 144 -15.86 -12.49 -1.20
N PHE A 145 -14.63 -11.98 -1.28
CA PHE A 145 -14.34 -10.54 -1.34
C PHE A 145 -14.94 -9.91 -2.60
#